data_AF-A0A4W3HE67-F1
#
_entry.id   AF-A0A4W3HE67-F1
#
_cell.length_a   1.000
_cell.length_b   1.000
_cell.length_c   1.000
_cell.angle_alpha   90.00
_cell.angle_beta   90.00
_cell.angle_gamma   90.00
#
_symmetry.space_group_name_H-M   'P 1'
#
loop_
_entity.id
_entity.type
_entity.pdbx_description
1 polymer ?
#
loop_
_entity_poly.entity_id
_entity_poly.type
_entity_poly.pdbx_seq_one_letter_code
_entity_poly.pdbx_strand_id
1 'polypeptide(L)'
;FKQACFKSNRINGRKLIYVTASSLPNMGITDFQHIKVITAAIRKLMTITEPQWCRSISLRHRDSMGLFLERKGPTGKRANTLTLSQFLKELEA
;
A
#
# COMPACT_ATOMS: atom_id res chain seq x y z
N PHE A 1 4.47 18.99 3.75
CA PHE A 1 3.37 19.97 3.58
C PHE A 1 1.93 19.44 3.72
N LYS A 2 1.66 18.13 3.83
CA LYS A 2 0.27 17.63 4.07
C LYS A 2 0.12 16.69 5.27
N GLN A 3 1.06 16.79 6.23
CA GLN A 3 1.08 15.93 7.42
C GLN A 3 -0.20 16.07 8.27
N ALA A 4 -0.80 17.27 8.31
CA ALA A 4 -2.06 17.51 9.00
C ALA A 4 -3.20 16.62 8.48
N CYS A 5 -3.31 16.43 7.16
CA CYS A 5 -4.34 15.57 6.56
C CYS A 5 -4.19 14.10 7.01
N PHE A 6 -2.96 13.58 7.08
CA PHE A 6 -2.72 12.21 7.55
C PHE A 6 -3.01 12.06 9.04
N LYS A 7 -2.67 13.07 9.85
CA LYS A 7 -2.95 13.10 11.29
C LYS A 7 -4.46 13.18 11.57
N SER A 8 -5.19 14.07 10.90
CA SER A 8 -6.64 14.23 11.07
C SER A 8 -7.41 12.96 10.66
N ASN A 9 -6.97 12.27 9.60
CA ASN A 9 -7.55 11.00 9.15
C ASN A 9 -7.03 9.77 9.93
N ARG A 10 -6.23 9.98 10.98
CA ARG A 10 -5.68 8.91 11.85
C ARG A 10 -5.00 7.80 11.04
N ILE A 11 -4.20 8.18 10.04
CA ILE A 11 -3.42 7.24 9.22
C ILE A 11 -2.19 6.81 10.02
N ASN A 12 -2.14 5.51 10.35
CA ASN A 12 -0.99 4.86 10.97
C ASN A 12 -0.22 4.04 9.92
N GLY A 13 0.91 3.44 10.30
CA GLY A 13 1.74 2.66 9.36
C GLY A 13 0.99 1.50 8.68
N ARG A 14 0.04 0.87 9.38
CA ARG A 14 -0.80 -0.18 8.80
C ARG A 14 -1.84 0.38 7.82
N LYS A 15 -2.52 1.47 8.19
CA LYS A 15 -3.49 2.16 7.32
C LYS A 15 -2.84 2.74 6.08
N LEU A 16 -1.56 3.13 6.16
CA LEU A 16 -0.81 3.62 5.02
C LEU A 16 -0.80 2.61 3.86
N ILE A 17 -0.84 1.31 4.15
CA ILE A 17 -0.88 0.24 3.13
C ILE A 17 -2.11 0.37 2.23
N TYR A 18 -3.22 0.87 2.77
CA TYR A 18 -4.48 1.05 2.04
C TYR A 18 -4.59 2.41 1.35
N VAL A 19 -3.63 3.32 1.54
CA VAL A 19 -3.64 4.63 0.90
C VAL A 19 -3.27 4.51 -0.56
N THR A 20 -4.25 4.70 -1.44
CA THR A 20 -4.10 4.73 -2.90
C THR A 20 -4.33 6.14 -3.44
N ALA A 21 -4.00 6.37 -4.72
CA ALA A 21 -4.26 7.64 -5.40
C ALA A 21 -5.73 8.08 -5.27
N SER A 22 -6.67 7.13 -5.35
CA SER A 22 -8.11 7.36 -5.26
C SER A 22 -8.58 7.71 -3.85
N SER A 23 -7.84 7.29 -2.80
CA SER A 23 -8.19 7.57 -1.41
C SER A 23 -7.74 8.97 -0.94
N LEU A 24 -6.77 9.59 -1.62
CA LEU A 24 -6.18 10.87 -1.23
C LEU A 24 -7.17 12.06 -1.32
N PRO A 25 -8.02 12.18 -2.36
CA PRO A 25 -9.07 13.20 -2.42
C PRO A 25 -10.02 13.15 -1.22
N ASN A 26 -10.40 11.95 -0.79
CA ASN A 26 -11.28 11.76 0.37
C ASN A 26 -10.64 12.22 1.70
N MET A 27 -9.30 12.30 1.75
CA MET A 27 -8.55 12.82 2.90
C MET A 27 -8.27 14.33 2.79
N GLY A 28 -8.79 15.02 1.76
CA GLY A 28 -8.58 16.44 1.52
C GLY A 28 -7.35 16.79 0.68
N ILE A 29 -6.75 15.81 0.00
CA ILE A 29 -5.63 16.02 -0.94
C ILE A 29 -6.18 15.89 -2.36
N THR A 30 -6.57 17.04 -2.94
CA THR A 30 -7.21 17.11 -4.26
C THR A 30 -6.27 17.47 -5.40
N ASP A 31 -5.14 18.10 -5.09
CA ASP A 31 -4.14 18.50 -6.08
C ASP A 31 -3.44 17.27 -6.69
N PHE A 32 -3.50 17.18 -8.01
CA PHE A 32 -2.94 16.07 -8.78
C PHE A 32 -1.42 15.90 -8.62
N GLN A 33 -0.66 16.99 -8.55
CA GLN A 33 0.79 16.93 -8.36
C GLN A 33 1.13 16.42 -6.96
N HIS A 34 0.39 16.85 -5.94
CA HIS A 34 0.54 16.32 -4.60
C HIS A 34 0.21 14.82 -4.56
N ILE A 35 -0.86 14.39 -5.23
CA ILE A 35 -1.24 12.96 -5.31
C ILE A 35 -0.11 12.14 -5.94
N LYS A 36 0.48 12.60 -7.06
CA LYS A 36 1.61 11.93 -7.71
C LYS A 36 2.82 11.78 -6.78
N VAL A 37 3.25 12.87 -6.16
CA VAL A 37 4.43 12.87 -5.29
C VAL A 37 4.22 11.96 -4.08
N ILE A 38 3.05 12.05 -3.44
CA ILE A 38 2.73 11.25 -2.25
C ILE A 38 2.63 9.76 -2.60
N THR A 39 1.94 9.40 -3.66
CA THR A 39 1.80 7.99 -4.07
C THR A 39 3.14 7.38 -4.47
N ALA A 40 3.99 8.13 -5.18
CA ALA A 40 5.36 7.69 -5.50
C ALA A 40 6.21 7.48 -4.23
N ALA A 41 6.13 8.40 -3.26
CA ALA A 41 6.84 8.28 -1.99
C ALA A 41 6.38 7.06 -1.17
N ILE A 42 5.07 6.79 -1.12
CA ILE A 42 4.51 5.62 -0.43
C ILE A 42 4.99 4.32 -1.07
N ARG A 43 4.99 4.22 -2.41
CA ARG A 43 5.49 3.04 -3.13
C ARG A 43 6.97 2.80 -2.84
N LYS A 44 7.79 3.86 -2.88
CA LYS A 44 9.22 3.78 -2.55
C LYS A 44 9.45 3.32 -1.11
N LEU A 45 8.68 3.83 -0.15
CA LEU A 45 8.77 3.45 1.26
C LEU A 45 8.39 1.99 1.49
N MET A 46 7.35 1.50 0.81
CA MET A 46 6.87 0.13 0.95
C MET A 46 7.58 -0.88 0.03
N THR A 47 8.52 -0.43 -0.79
CA THR A 47 9.22 -1.27 -1.78
C THR A 47 8.24 -2.00 -2.69
N ILE A 48 7.17 -1.30 -3.12
CA ILE A 48 6.17 -1.82 -4.08
C ILE A 48 6.49 -1.24 -5.45
N THR A 49 6.44 -2.08 -6.48
CA THR A 49 6.60 -1.65 -7.87
C THR A 49 5.43 -0.78 -8.32
N GLU A 50 5.70 0.13 -9.25
CA GLU A 50 4.64 0.89 -9.90
C GLU A 50 3.72 -0.04 -10.72
N PRO A 51 2.39 0.10 -10.62
CA PRO A 51 1.47 -0.67 -11.44
C PRO A 51 1.72 -0.41 -12.93
N GLN A 52 1.95 -1.48 -13.69
CA GLN A 52 2.12 -1.42 -15.13
C GLN A 52 0.74 -1.49 -15.81
N TRP A 53 0.39 -0.47 -16.60
CA TRP A 53 -0.88 -0.44 -17.34
C TRP A 53 -1.01 -1.57 -18.37
N CYS A 54 0.10 -2.13 -18.83
CA CYS A 54 0.16 -3.22 -19.80
C CYS A 54 0.25 -4.61 -19.15
N ARG A 55 0.05 -4.75 -17.83
CA ARG A 55 0.11 -6.05 -17.15
C ARG A 55 -1.08 -6.91 -17.57
N SER A 56 -0.81 -8.18 -17.91
CA SER A 56 -1.86 -9.14 -18.26
C SER A 56 -2.80 -9.40 -17.08
N ILE A 57 -4.10 -9.51 -17.37
CA ILE A 57 -5.14 -9.89 -16.39
C ILE A 57 -4.99 -11.34 -15.90
N SER A 58 -4.25 -12.18 -16.61
CA SER A 58 -3.95 -13.55 -16.18
C SER A 58 -2.93 -13.61 -15.05
N LEU A 59 -2.15 -12.55 -14.86
CA LEU A 59 -1.20 -12.43 -13.76
C LEU A 59 -1.93 -11.95 -12.50
N ARG A 60 -1.31 -12.20 -11.34
CA ARG A 60 -1.79 -11.67 -10.07
C ARG A 60 -1.85 -10.15 -10.13
N HIS A 61 -2.86 -9.57 -9.45
CA HIS A 61 -3.16 -8.13 -9.49
C HIS A 61 -2.07 -7.24 -8.87
N ARG A 62 -1.21 -7.80 -8.02
CA ARG A 62 -0.05 -7.12 -7.42
C ARG A 62 1.17 -8.01 -7.34
N ASP A 63 2.31 -7.41 -7.05
CA ASP A 63 3.55 -8.11 -6.77
C ASP A 63 3.52 -8.77 -5.38
N SER A 64 4.45 -9.70 -5.14
CA SER A 64 4.57 -10.43 -3.88
C SER A 64 4.60 -9.52 -2.65
N MET A 65 5.34 -8.40 -2.71
CA MET A 65 5.36 -7.40 -1.63
C MET A 65 4.00 -6.73 -1.44
N GLY A 66 3.31 -6.38 -2.53
CA GLY A 66 1.97 -5.79 -2.46
C GLY A 66 0.95 -6.74 -1.82
N LEU A 67 0.99 -8.02 -2.21
CA LEU A 67 0.13 -9.07 -1.65
C LEU A 67 0.43 -9.34 -0.16
N PHE A 68 1.72 -9.33 0.22
CA PHE A 68 2.13 -9.46 1.61
C PHE A 68 1.57 -8.33 2.47
N LEU A 69 1.68 -7.08 1.99
CA LEU A 69 1.21 -5.90 2.72
C LEU A 69 -0.32 -5.90 2.85
N GLU A 70 -1.06 -6.33 1.83
CA GLU A 70 -2.52 -6.51 1.92
C GLU A 70 -2.91 -7.45 3.06
N ARG A 71 -2.17 -8.56 3.23
CA ARG A 71 -2.39 -9.54 4.31
C ARG A 71 -1.91 -9.04 5.68
N LYS A 72 -0.92 -8.13 5.72
CA LYS A 72 -0.35 -7.55 6.94
C LYS A 72 -1.07 -6.30 7.45
N GLY A 73 -1.88 -5.66 6.60
CA GLY A 73 -2.63 -4.45 6.93
C GLY A 73 -3.66 -4.59 8.06
N PRO A 74 -4.45 -5.68 8.16
CA PRO A 74 -5.45 -5.84 9.22
C PRO A 74 -4.81 -5.95 10.60
N THR A 75 -5.57 -5.58 11.64
CA THR A 75 -5.15 -5.77 13.02
C THR A 75 -5.46 -7.21 13.47
N GLY A 76 -4.52 -7.88 14.12
CA GLY A 76 -4.76 -9.18 14.74
C GLY A 76 -3.48 -9.98 14.97
N LYS A 77 -3.56 -11.02 15.81
CA LYS A 77 -2.41 -11.90 16.10
C LYS A 77 -1.83 -12.51 14.80
N ARG A 78 -2.70 -12.99 13.91
CA ARG A 78 -2.29 -13.61 12.62
C ARG A 78 -1.50 -12.64 11.73
N ALA A 79 -2.00 -11.42 11.52
CA ALA A 79 -1.33 -10.41 10.72
C ALA A 79 -0.01 -9.93 11.35
N ASN A 80 0.04 -9.86 12.68
CA ASN A 80 1.25 -9.46 13.40
C ASN A 80 2.37 -10.51 13.33
N THR A 81 2.02 -11.80 13.44
CA THR A 81 2.98 -12.90 13.35
C THR A 81 3.50 -13.11 11.93
N LEU A 82 2.75 -12.68 10.90
CA LEU A 82 3.13 -12.89 9.50
C LEU A 82 4.46 -12.21 9.15
N THR A 83 5.45 -13.02 8.81
CA THR A 83 6.74 -12.57 8.28
C THR A 83 6.76 -12.69 6.75
N LEU A 84 7.60 -11.87 6.10
CA LEU A 84 7.74 -11.91 4.64
C LEU A 84 8.24 -13.27 4.16
N SER A 85 9.16 -13.91 4.89
CA SER A 85 9.70 -15.23 4.54
C SER A 85 8.65 -16.34 4.56
N GLN A 86 7.78 -16.36 5.58
CA GLN A 86 6.67 -17.30 5.65
C GLN A 86 5.68 -17.07 4.51
N PHE A 87 5.38 -15.79 4.22
CA PHE A 87 4.47 -15.45 3.14
C PHE A 87 5.01 -15.89 1.77
N LEU A 88 6.29 -15.70 1.48
CA LEU A 88 6.89 -16.13 0.21
C LEU A 88 6.87 -17.65 0.06
N LYS A 89 7.15 -18.40 1.13
CA LYS A 89 7.02 -19.87 1.12
C LYS A 89 5.60 -20.34 0.84
N GLU A 90 4.59 -19.69 1.43
CA GLU A 90 3.17 -19.97 1.14
C GLU A 90 2.78 -19.60 -0.29
N LEU A 91 3.54 -18.73 -0.94
CA LEU A 91 3.22 -18.17 -2.26
C LEU A 91 3.78 -18.99 -3.41
N GLU A 92 4.87 -19.69 -3.14
CA GLU A 92 5.60 -20.62 -4.02
C GLU A 92 5.11 -22.08 -3.90
N ALA A 93 4.47 -22.42 -2.77
CA ALA A 93 3.80 -23.70 -2.55
C ALA A 93 2.48 -23.82 -3.33
#